data_AF-A0A0K1F7J3-F1
#
_entry.id   AF-A0A0K1F7J3-F1
#
_cell.length_a   1.000
_cell.length_b   1.000
_cell.length_c   1.000
_cell.angle_alpha   90.00
_cell.angle_beta   90.00
_cell.angle_gamma   90.00
#
_symmetry.space_group_name_H-M   'P 1'
#
loop_
_entity.id
_entity.type
_entity.pdbx_description
1 polymer ?
#
loop_
_entity_poly.entity_id
_entity_poly.type
_entity_poly.pdbx_seq_one_letter_code
_entity_poly.pdbx_strand_id
1 'polypeptide(L)' 'MRDSADRLQQWYAAGCAGPRPPGRLRPYVPPTLGRVERALGGVVYRYGDDPDGRPRALRGTDQF' A
#
# COMPACT_ATOMS: atom_id res chain seq x y z
N MET A 1 -6.19 12.24 -13.61
CA MET A 1 -6.27 11.06 -12.73
C MET A 1 -5.97 11.40 -11.27
N ARG A 2 -4.82 12.03 -10.96
CA ARG A 2 -4.46 12.45 -9.59
C ARG A 2 -5.47 13.41 -8.96
N ASP A 3 -5.85 14.45 -9.70
CA ASP A 3 -6.84 15.44 -9.25
C ASP A 3 -8.20 14.82 -8.84
N SER A 4 -8.71 13.87 -9.65
CA SER A 4 -9.95 13.15 -9.32
C SER A 4 -9.82 12.29 -8.06
N ALA A 5 -8.65 11.68 -7.84
CA ALA A 5 -8.38 10.89 -6.64
C ALA A 5 -8.27 11.77 -5.38
N ASP A 6 -7.64 12.94 -5.51
CA ASP A 6 -7.50 13.90 -4.42
C ASP A 6 -8.85 14.49 -4.01
N ARG A 7 -9.72 14.82 -4.97
CA ARG A 7 -11.09 15.29 -4.71
C ARG A 7 -11.94 14.24 -4.00
N LEU A 8 -11.85 12.97 -4.43
CA LEU A 8 -12.55 11.88 -3.75
C LEU A 8 -12.00 11.67 -2.34
N GLN A 9 -10.69 11.76 -2.14
CA GLN A 9 -10.05 11.65 -0.84
C GLN A 9 -10.48 12.76 0.12
N GLN A 10 -10.57 14.01 -0.36
CA GLN A 10 -11.06 15.15 0.42
C GLN A 10 -12.53 14.96 0.83
N TRP A 11 -13.38 14.43 -0.05
CA TRP A 11 -14.76 14.13 0.29
C TRP A 11 -14.87 13.09 1.42
N TYR A 12 -14.06 12.02 1.38
CA TYR A 12 -13.98 11.07 2.50
C TYR A 12 -13.44 11.72 3.78
N ALA A 13 -12.40 12.55 3.68
CA ALA A 13 -11.80 13.25 4.83
C ALA A 13 -12.78 14.24 5.48
N ALA A 14 -13.68 14.83 4.69
CA ALA A 14 -14.76 15.70 5.14
C ALA A 14 -16.01 14.95 5.64
N GLY A 15 -15.92 13.63 5.85
CA GLY A 15 -17.03 12.83 6.39
C GLY A 15 -18.13 12.53 5.37
N CYS A 16 -17.80 12.52 4.07
CA CYS A 16 -18.73 12.20 2.99
C CYS A 16 -19.88 13.20 2.82
N ALA A 17 -19.67 14.46 3.20
CA ALA A 17 -20.68 15.52 3.09
C ALA A 17 -20.92 15.94 1.62
N GLY A 18 -22.19 16.04 1.24
CA GLY A 18 -22.60 16.50 -0.09
C GLY A 18 -22.42 15.46 -1.21
N PRO A 19 -22.61 15.86 -2.48
CA PRO A 19 -22.57 14.95 -3.61
C PRO A 19 -21.19 14.35 -3.81
N ARG A 20 -21.14 13.01 -3.94
CA ARG A 20 -19.90 12.25 -4.09
C ARG A 20 -19.20 12.60 -5.41
N PRO A 21 -17.91 13.02 -5.39
CA PRO A 21 -17.14 13.29 -6.60
C PRO A 21 -16.99 12.05 -7.51
N PRO A 22 -16.91 12.22 -8.83
CA PRO A 22 -16.67 11.13 -9.76
C PRO A 22 -15.26 10.57 -9.59
N GLY A 23 -15.12 9.25 -9.72
CA GLY A 23 -13.86 8.54 -9.55
C GLY A 23 -13.97 7.39 -8.56
N ARG A 24 -13.00 6.48 -8.62
CA ARG A 24 -12.91 5.32 -7.71
C ARG A 24 -11.55 5.23 -7.01
N LEU A 25 -10.55 5.96 -7.51
CA LEU A 25 -9.20 5.94 -6.95
C LEU A 25 -9.11 6.87 -5.73
N ARG A 26 -8.34 6.43 -4.73
CA ARG A 26 -7.94 7.24 -3.59
C ARG A 26 -6.43 7.05 -3.38
N PRO A 27 -5.71 8.06 -2.90
CA PRO A 27 -4.31 7.88 -2.51
C PRO A 27 -4.19 6.78 -1.44
N TYR A 28 -3.33 5.80 -1.68
CA TYR A 28 -2.96 4.83 -0.67
C TYR A 28 -2.11 5.53 0.39
N VAL A 29 -2.55 5.44 1.65
CA VAL A 29 -1.77 5.91 2.79
C VAL A 29 -1.14 4.67 3.43
N PRO A 30 0.18 4.46 3.29
CA PRO A 30 0.83 3.32 3.91
C PRO A 30 0.62 3.37 5.43
N PRO A 31 0.23 2.25 6.07
CA PRO A 31 0.15 2.22 7.51
C PRO A 31 1.53 2.45 8.12
N THR A 32 1.57 3.25 9.19
CA THR A 32 2.78 3.41 9.99
C THR A 32 2.95 2.20 10.88
N LEU A 33 3.84 1.29 10.49
CA LEU A 33 4.25 0.15 11.30
C LEU A 33 5.31 0.55 12.32
N GLY A 34 5.17 0.07 13.55
CA GLY A 34 6.21 0.14 14.57
C GLY A 34 7.47 -0.62 14.13
N ARG A 35 8.63 -0.28 14.74
CA ARG A 35 9.92 -0.89 14.37
C ARG A 35 9.89 -2.43 14.52
N VAL A 36 9.25 -2.92 15.58
CA VAL A 36 9.12 -4.35 15.87
C VAL A 36 8.19 -5.04 14.86
N GLU A 37 7.02 -4.46 14.58
CA GLU A 37 6.06 -5.00 13.60
C GLU A 37 6.68 -5.09 12.21
N ARG A 38 7.41 -4.06 11.79
CA ARG A 38 8.15 -4.06 10.53
C ARG A 38 9.22 -5.16 10.50
N ALA A 39 9.93 -5.38 11.60
CA ALA A 39 10.96 -6.42 11.68
C ALA A 39 10.35 -7.82 11.60
N LEU A 40 9.30 -8.11 12.40
CA LEU A 40 8.61 -9.39 12.38
C LEU A 40 7.94 -9.66 11.03
N GLY A 41 7.25 -8.66 10.48
CA GLY A 41 6.64 -8.75 9.15
C GLY A 41 7.69 -9.02 8.06
N GLY A 42 8.85 -8.36 8.13
CA GLY A 42 9.95 -8.61 7.20
C GLY A 42 10.55 -10.02 7.30
N VAL A 43 10.65 -10.58 8.51
CA VAL A 43 11.09 -11.97 8.72
C VAL A 43 10.06 -12.94 8.12
N VAL A 44 8.77 -12.80 8.44
CA VAL A 44 7.72 -13.65 7.87
C VAL A 44 7.70 -13.55 6.35
N TYR A 45 7.77 -12.34 5.79
CA TYR A 45 7.82 -12.14 4.35
C TYR A 45 9.05 -12.80 3.68
N ARG A 46 10.20 -12.84 4.34
CA ARG A 46 11.42 -13.42 3.72
C ARG A 46 11.45 -14.94 3.76
N TYR A 47 10.89 -15.53 4.82
CA TYR A 47 11.05 -16.96 5.13
C TYR A 47 9.77 -17.77 5.03
N GLY A 48 8.61 -17.16 5.23
CA GLY A 48 7.31 -17.82 5.21
C GLY A 48 6.63 -17.79 3.84
N ASP A 49 6.88 -16.75 3.04
CA ASP A 49 6.17 -16.57 1.77
C ASP A 49 7.13 -16.05 0.70
N ASP A 50 7.41 -16.84 -0.33
CA ASP A 50 8.07 -16.35 -1.54
C ASP A 50 7.02 -16.29 -2.65
N PRO A 51 6.26 -15.18 -2.75
CA PRO A 51 5.09 -15.11 -3.63
C PRO A 51 5.45 -15.31 -5.12
N ASP A 52 6.71 -15.11 -5.49
CA ASP A 52 7.21 -15.21 -6.86
C ASP A 52 8.03 -16.50 -7.11
N GLY A 53 8.23 -17.36 -6.10
CA GLY A 53 9.07 -18.56 -6.20
C GLY A 53 10.53 -18.26 -6.54
N ARG A 54 10.99 -17.04 -6.22
CA ARG A 54 12.24 -16.50 -6.71
C ARG A 54 13.45 -17.25 -6.13
N PRO A 55 14.43 -17.65 -6.96
CA PRO A 55 15.68 -18.24 -6.49
C PRO A 55 16.30 -17.36 -5.40
N ARG A 56 16.85 -17.99 -4.34
CA ARG A 56 17.38 -17.27 -3.17
C ARG A 56 18.35 -16.13 -3.53
N ALA A 57 19.13 -16.28 -4.59
CA ALA A 57 20.10 -15.30 -5.07
C ALA A 57 19.46 -14.00 -5.62
N LEU A 58 18.18 -14.04 -6.01
CA LEU A 58 17.45 -12.90 -6.60
C LEU A 58 16.40 -12.32 -5.63
N ARG A 59 16.29 -12.86 -4.40
CA ARG A 59 15.35 -12.35 -3.39
C ARG A 59 15.82 -11.00 -2.85
N GLY A 60 14.95 -9.99 -2.91
CA GLY A 60 15.26 -8.64 -2.44
C GLY A 60 16.04 -7.78 -3.45
N THR A 61 16.22 -8.25 -4.68
CA THR A 61 16.74 -7.48 -5.81
C THR A 61 15.62 -7.08 -6.76
N ASP A 62 15.86 -6.12 -7.63
CA ASP A 62 14.99 -5.72 -8.74
C ASP A 62 15.32 -6.44 -10.07
N GLN A 63 16.23 -7.42 -10.02
CA GLN A 63 16.62 -8.27 -11.14
C GLN A 63 15.56 -9.36 -11.39
N PHE A 64 15.30 -9.69 -12.67
CA PHE A 64 14.28 -10.64 -13.15
C PHE A 64 14.89 -11.76 -14.00
#